data_AF-D7GWI0-F1
#
_entry.id   AF-D7GWI0-F1
#
_cell.length_a   1.000
_cell.length_b   1.000
_cell.length_c   1.000
_cell.angle_alpha   90.00
_cell.angle_beta   90.00
_cell.angle_gamma   90.00
#
_symmetry.space_group_name_H-M   'P 1'
#
loop_
_entity.id
_entity.type
_entity.pdbx_description
1 polymer ?
#
loop_
_entity_poly.entity_id
_entity_poly.type
_entity_poly.pdbx_seq_one_letter_code
_entity_poly.pdbx_strand_id
1 'polypeptide(L)'
;MSRNYTVYAVDFDGTLCESIYPGIGAPNMGLILHLIKRRNQGNKVILWTCRCGQQLTDAVEFCRKHGLEFDAVNENLPELMKIWGNDPRKVAADVYIDDKAVMKPKYHVPYRSTQR
;
A
#
# COMPACT_ATOMS: atom_id res chain seq x y z
N MET A 1 9.01 -11.02 20.81
CA MET A 1 7.56 -11.25 20.62
C MET A 1 7.33 -11.61 19.17
N SER A 2 6.79 -12.80 18.89
CA SER A 2 6.45 -13.22 17.53
C SER A 2 5.06 -12.67 17.19
N ARG A 3 4.97 -11.79 16.20
CA ARG A 3 3.68 -11.40 15.64
C ARG A 3 3.21 -12.46 14.64
N ASN A 4 1.91 -12.73 14.63
CA ASN A 4 1.30 -13.72 13.72
C ASN A 4 0.71 -13.10 12.45
N TYR A 5 1.09 -11.86 12.13
CA TYR A 5 0.60 -11.12 10.97
C TYR A 5 1.75 -10.48 10.19
N THR A 6 1.52 -10.26 8.91
CA THR A 6 2.42 -9.53 8.02
C THR A 6 1.96 -8.09 7.87
N VAL A 7 2.88 -7.14 7.88
CA VAL A 7 2.64 -5.72 7.54
C VAL A 7 3.12 -5.46 6.12
N TYR A 8 2.20 -4.99 5.28
CA TYR A 8 2.45 -4.57 3.91
C TYR A 8 2.49 -3.03 3.85
N ALA A 9 3.62 -2.45 3.47
CA ALA A 9 3.68 -1.06 3.02
C ALA A 9 3.56 -1.05 1.50
N VAL A 10 2.62 -0.28 0.97
CA VAL A 10 2.32 -0.26 -0.47
C VAL A 10 2.31 1.18 -1.00
N ASP A 11 3.06 1.41 -2.07
CA ASP A 11 3.04 2.66 -2.82
C ASP A 11 1.71 2.85 -3.59
N PHE A 12 1.43 4.08 -4.01
CA PHE A 12 0.24 4.42 -4.76
C PHE A 12 0.48 4.52 -6.28
N ASP A 13 1.26 5.51 -6.72
CA ASP A 13 1.39 5.92 -8.11
C ASP A 13 2.29 4.99 -8.91
N GLY A 14 1.72 4.19 -9.83
CA GLY A 14 2.43 3.13 -10.55
C GLY A 14 2.32 1.76 -9.87
N THR A 15 1.75 1.72 -8.66
CA THR A 15 1.63 0.52 -7.83
C THR A 15 0.17 0.11 -7.67
N LEU A 16 -0.65 0.92 -6.97
CA LEU A 16 -2.09 0.69 -6.78
C LEU A 16 -2.94 1.23 -7.93
N CYS A 17 -2.41 2.20 -8.69
CA CYS A 17 -3.00 2.69 -9.93
C CYS A 17 -1.90 3.00 -10.95
N GLU A 18 -2.26 3.25 -12.20
CA GLU A 18 -1.32 3.83 -13.17
C GLU A 18 -0.81 5.20 -12.68
N SER A 19 0.45 5.51 -12.96
CA SER A 19 1.11 6.74 -12.54
C SER A 19 0.68 7.91 -13.46
N ILE A 20 -0.43 8.57 -13.12
CA ILE A 20 -0.97 9.74 -13.85
C ILE A 20 -0.99 10.96 -12.92
N TYR A 21 0.12 11.25 -12.25
CA TYR A 21 0.19 12.41 -11.35
C TYR A 21 0.01 13.75 -12.12
N PRO A 22 -0.79 14.71 -11.63
CA PRO A 22 -1.46 14.75 -10.32
C PRO A 22 -2.83 14.03 -10.24
N GLY A 23 -3.35 13.53 -11.36
CA GLY A 23 -4.56 12.71 -11.42
C GLY A 23 -4.35 11.29 -10.88
N ILE A 24 -5.36 10.43 -11.03
CA ILE A 24 -5.32 9.02 -10.60
C ILE A 24 -5.68 8.16 -11.82
N GLY A 25 -4.79 7.22 -12.18
CA GLY A 25 -4.99 6.37 -13.35
C GLY A 25 -5.80 5.10 -13.07
N ALA A 26 -5.79 4.16 -14.02
CA ALA A 26 -6.58 2.94 -13.88
C ALA A 26 -6.13 2.11 -12.66
N PRO A 27 -7.06 1.48 -11.92
CA PRO A 27 -6.72 0.69 -10.74
C PRO A 27 -5.95 -0.58 -11.11
N ASN A 28 -4.94 -0.92 -10.31
CA ASN A 28 -4.32 -2.24 -10.31
C ASN A 28 -5.19 -3.22 -9.51
N MET A 29 -6.29 -3.67 -10.11
CA MET A 29 -7.26 -4.55 -9.44
C MET A 29 -6.63 -5.85 -8.93
N GLY A 30 -5.61 -6.38 -9.61
CA GLY A 30 -4.89 -7.58 -9.16
C GLY A 30 -4.22 -7.38 -7.79
N LEU A 31 -3.49 -6.26 -7.62
CA LEU A 31 -2.87 -5.92 -6.34
C LEU A 31 -3.89 -5.53 -5.28
N ILE A 32 -4.90 -4.73 -5.63
CA ILE A 32 -5.96 -4.30 -4.70
C ILE A 32 -6.67 -5.52 -4.11
N LEU A 33 -7.14 -6.46 -4.94
CA LEU A 33 -7.80 -7.68 -4.48
C LEU A 33 -6.87 -8.56 -3.65
N HIS A 34 -5.57 -8.60 -3.99
CA HIS A 34 -4.57 -9.31 -3.18
C HIS A 34 -4.48 -8.71 -1.77
N LEU A 35 -4.37 -7.40 -1.64
CA LEU A 35 -4.25 -6.73 -0.34
C LEU A 35 -5.52 -6.86 0.50
N ILE A 36 -6.71 -6.77 -0.12
CA ILE A 36 -7.99 -7.05 0.56
C ILE A 36 -7.98 -8.47 1.14
N LYS A 37 -7.57 -9.47 0.35
CA LYS A 37 -7.44 -10.85 0.83
C LYS A 37 -6.47 -10.97 1.99
N ARG A 38 -5.33 -10.25 1.95
CA ARG A 38 -4.36 -10.24 3.07
C ARG A 38 -4.97 -9.62 4.32
N ARG A 39 -5.70 -8.50 4.23
CA ARG A 39 -6.41 -7.91 5.39
C ARG A 39 -7.41 -8.87 6.01
N ASN A 40 -8.20 -9.57 5.19
CA ASN A 40 -9.15 -10.59 5.67
C ASN A 40 -8.49 -11.77 6.40
N GLN A 41 -7.19 -11.98 6.21
CA GLN A 41 -6.39 -12.98 6.92
C GLN A 41 -5.74 -12.43 8.20
N GLY A 42 -6.10 -11.22 8.63
CA GLY A 42 -5.55 -10.55 9.81
C GLY A 42 -4.23 -9.80 9.57
N ASN A 43 -3.79 -9.67 8.31
CA ASN A 43 -2.61 -8.87 7.97
C ASN A 43 -2.93 -7.37 7.95
N LYS A 44 -1.88 -6.57 8.00
CA LYS A 44 -1.96 -5.11 8.08
C LYS A 44 -1.46 -4.46 6.79
N VAL A 45 -2.13 -3.41 6.33
CA VAL A 45 -1.75 -2.69 5.12
C VAL A 45 -1.60 -1.21 5.43
N ILE A 46 -0.46 -0.65 5.07
CA ILE A 46 -0.12 0.76 5.23
C ILE A 46 0.02 1.36 3.84
N LEU A 47 -0.73 2.43 3.56
CA LEU A 47 -0.47 3.25 2.37
C LEU A 47 0.82 4.04 2.62
N TRP A 48 1.80 3.87 1.74
CA TRP A 48 3.11 4.52 1.85
C TRP A 48 3.42 5.29 0.57
N THR A 49 2.94 6.53 0.49
CA THR A 49 2.96 7.35 -0.74
C THR A 49 3.56 8.73 -0.51
N CYS A 50 4.15 9.30 -1.55
CA CYS A 50 4.59 10.70 -1.54
C CYS A 50 3.44 11.71 -1.69
N ARG A 51 2.19 11.28 -1.93
CA ARG A 51 1.03 12.18 -1.96
C ARG A 51 0.78 12.80 -0.59
N CYS A 52 0.39 14.07 -0.59
CA CYS A 52 0.12 14.88 0.60
C CYS A 52 -1.18 15.67 0.45
N GLY A 53 -1.75 16.14 1.57
CA GLY A 53 -2.93 17.00 1.57
C GLY A 53 -4.11 16.39 0.81
N GLN A 54 -4.75 17.17 -0.06
CA GLN A 54 -5.91 16.71 -0.82
C GLN A 54 -5.61 15.50 -1.70
N GLN A 55 -4.42 15.42 -2.30
CA GLN A 55 -4.05 14.29 -3.15
C GLN A 55 -3.93 12.98 -2.37
N LEU A 56 -3.54 13.06 -1.09
CA LEU A 56 -3.52 11.90 -0.19
C LEU A 56 -4.95 11.46 0.14
N THR A 57 -5.82 12.42 0.45
CA THR A 57 -7.25 12.16 0.66
C THR A 57 -7.88 11.47 -0.55
N ASP A 58 -7.61 11.97 -1.76
CA ASP A 58 -8.13 11.40 -3.00
C ASP A 58 -7.60 9.98 -3.26
N ALA A 59 -6.33 9.71 -2.94
CA ALA A 59 -5.72 8.39 -3.05
C ALA A 59 -6.35 7.37 -2.08
N VAL A 60 -6.59 7.78 -0.83
CA VAL A 60 -7.28 6.94 0.17
C VAL A 60 -8.72 6.67 -0.27
N GLU A 61 -9.43 7.70 -0.73
CA GLU A 61 -10.81 7.59 -1.19
C GLU A 61 -10.93 6.71 -2.45
N PHE A 62 -9.99 6.82 -3.38
CA PHE A 62 -9.87 5.93 -4.53
C PHE A 62 -9.76 4.46 -4.11
N CYS A 63 -8.86 4.15 -3.17
CA CYS A 63 -8.69 2.78 -2.68
C CYS A 63 -9.97 2.27 -1.99
N ARG A 64 -10.60 3.13 -1.17
CA ARG A 64 -11.84 2.81 -0.45
C ARG A 64 -12.99 2.48 -1.41
N LYS A 65 -13.13 3.22 -2.52
CA LYS A 65 -14.12 2.93 -3.58
C LYS A 65 -13.92 1.55 -4.23
N HIS A 66 -12.69 1.04 -4.22
CA HIS A 66 -12.35 -0.30 -4.69
C HIS A 66 -12.32 -1.36 -3.56
N GLY A 67 -12.77 -1.00 -2.34
CA GLY A 67 -12.88 -1.91 -1.21
C GLY A 67 -11.58 -2.14 -0.42
N LEU A 68 -10.50 -1.40 -0.73
CA LEU A 68 -9.25 -1.46 0.02
C LEU A 68 -9.17 -0.29 1.00
N GLU A 69 -9.09 -0.62 2.29
CA GLU A 69 -8.78 0.34 3.34
C GLU A 69 -7.42 0.02 3.98
N PHE A 70 -6.89 0.97 4.73
CA PHE A 70 -5.56 0.91 5.32
C PHE A 70 -5.63 0.94 6.84
N ASP A 71 -4.72 0.21 7.49
CA ASP A 71 -4.53 0.25 8.93
C ASP A 71 -3.76 1.50 9.37
N ALA A 72 -2.95 2.08 8.47
CA ALA A 72 -2.31 3.38 8.64
C ALA A 72 -2.02 4.02 7.27
N VAL A 73 -1.81 5.34 7.24
CA VAL A 73 -1.47 6.09 6.03
C VAL A 73 -0.25 6.95 6.33
N ASN A 74 0.87 6.69 5.67
CA ASN A 74 2.14 7.38 5.89
C ASN A 74 2.65 7.36 7.34
N GLU A 75 2.22 6.38 8.14
CA GLU A 75 2.50 6.28 9.57
C GLU A 75 2.78 4.83 9.99
N ASN A 76 3.55 4.65 11.07
CA ASN A 76 3.76 3.33 11.70
C ASN A 76 2.49 2.88 12.44
N LEU A 77 2.32 1.56 12.57
CA LEU A 77 1.22 1.01 13.37
C LEU A 77 1.41 1.36 14.86
N PRO A 78 0.38 1.84 15.57
CA PRO A 78 0.47 2.21 16.99
C PRO A 78 1.02 1.11 17.89
N GLU A 79 0.64 -0.14 17.64
CA GLU A 79 1.12 -1.29 18.40
C GLU A 79 2.63 -1.54 18.23
N LEU A 80 3.21 -1.19 17.07
CA LEU A 80 4.63 -1.37 16.82
C LEU A 80 5.45 -0.26 17.48
N MET A 81 4.99 0.99 17.41
CA MET A 81 5.61 2.13 18.11
C MET A 81 5.68 1.88 19.62
N LYS A 82 4.61 1.32 20.20
CA LYS A 82 4.57 0.96 21.62
C LYS A 82 5.60 -0.10 22.01
N ILE A 83 5.88 -1.05 21.12
CA ILE A 83 6.87 -2.11 21.37
C ILE A 83 8.30 -1.56 21.30
N TRP A 84 8.57 -0.63 20.39
CA TRP A 84 9.92 -0.09 20.19
C TRP A 84 10.25 1.10 21.10
N GLY A 85 9.24 1.77 21.64
CA GLY A 85 9.41 2.97 22.46
C GLY A 85 9.85 4.20 21.65
N ASN A 86 9.70 4.16 20.32
CA ASN A 86 9.96 5.27 19.42
C ASN A 86 9.08 5.22 18.16
N ASP A 87 9.11 6.29 17.37
CA ASP A 87 8.47 6.36 16.06
C ASP A 87 9.52 6.73 14.99
N PRO A 88 10.05 5.75 14.25
CA PRO A 88 11.00 6.01 13.19
C PRO A 88 10.31 6.64 11.98
N ARG A 89 10.98 7.61 11.32
CA ARG A 89 10.47 8.25 10.08
C ARG A 89 10.10 7.25 8.97
N LYS A 90 10.82 6.13 8.88
CA LYS A 90 10.52 5.07 7.92
C LYS A 90 9.43 4.17 8.50
N VAL A 91 8.34 3.97 7.75
CA VAL A 91 7.35 2.94 8.09
C VAL A 91 8.00 1.57 8.11
N ALA A 92 7.80 0.85 9.21
CA ALA A 92 8.30 -0.49 9.41
C ALA A 92 7.28 -1.54 8.93
N ALA A 93 7.66 -2.29 7.90
CA ALA A 93 6.84 -3.32 7.26
C ALA A 93 7.66 -4.59 6.99
N ASP A 94 6.98 -5.73 6.86
CA ASP A 94 7.61 -6.99 6.42
C ASP A 94 7.77 -7.03 4.90
N VAL A 95 6.84 -6.38 4.19
CA VAL A 95 6.78 -6.36 2.73
C VAL A 95 6.59 -4.93 2.27
N TYR A 96 7.48 -4.47 1.39
CA TYR A 96 7.35 -3.22 0.66
C TYR A 96 6.99 -3.54 -0.79
N ILE A 97 5.89 -2.96 -1.28
CA ILE A 97 5.41 -3.12 -2.66
C ILE A 97 5.45 -1.74 -3.31
N ASP A 98 6.30 -1.59 -4.32
CA ASP A 98 6.64 -0.29 -4.91
C ASP A 98 7.05 -0.50 -6.37
N ASP A 99 6.56 0.36 -7.28
CA ASP A 99 6.87 0.32 -8.70
C ASP A 99 8.34 0.58 -9.01
N LYS A 100 9.05 1.25 -8.11
CA LYS A 100 10.49 1.52 -8.20
C LYS A 100 11.33 0.38 -7.63
N ALA A 101 10.74 -0.64 -7.00
CA ALA A 101 11.48 -1.82 -6.57
C ALA A 101 12.03 -2.62 -7.78
N VAL A 102 13.18 -3.27 -7.63
CA VAL A 102 13.82 -4.05 -8.72
C VAL A 102 12.99 -5.30 -9.07
N MET A 103 12.42 -5.98 -8.07
CA MET A 103 11.66 -7.23 -8.22
C MET A 103 10.15 -6.98 -8.12
N LYS A 104 9.52 -6.71 -9.27
CA LYS A 104 8.10 -6.33 -9.39
C LYS A 104 7.10 -7.47 -9.73
N PRO A 105 7.47 -8.52 -10.49
CA PRO A 105 6.49 -9.47 -11.05
C PRO A 105 5.60 -10.19 -10.05
N LYS A 106 6.09 -10.41 -8.82
CA LYS A 106 5.36 -11.12 -7.75
C LYS A 106 4.03 -10.45 -7.39
N TYR A 107 3.94 -9.12 -7.54
CA TYR A 107 2.80 -8.31 -7.11
C TYR A 107 2.04 -7.65 -8.26
N HIS A 108 2.23 -8.13 -9.50
CA HIS A 108 1.59 -7.57 -10.69
C HIS A 108 1.90 -6.08 -10.92
N VAL A 109 3.10 -5.65 -10.53
CA VAL A 109 3.60 -4.29 -10.74
C VAL A 109 4.53 -4.29 -11.98
N PRO A 110 4.44 -3.32 -12.91
CA PRO A 110 3.49 -2.23 -13.02
C PRO A 110 2.47 -2.58 -14.11
N TYR A 111 1.47 -3.41 -13.81
CA TYR A 111 0.46 -3.82 -14.79
C TYR A 111 1.01 -4.83 -15.81
N ARG A 112 0.50 -6.07 -15.82
CA ARG A 112 0.51 -6.83 -17.09
C ARG A 112 -0.65 -6.26 -17.87
N SER A 113 -0.40 -5.32 -18.78
CA SER A 113 -1.40 -4.99 -19.78
C SER A 113 -1.77 -6.29 -20.49
N THR A 114 -3.05 -6.65 -20.46
CA THR A 114 -3.58 -7.49 -21.53
C THR A 114 -3.23 -6.79 -22.84
N GLN A 115 -2.55 -7.54 -23.69
CA GLN A 115 -2.09 -7.16 -25.04
C GLN A 115 -3.09 -6.23 -25.75
N ARG A 116 -2.55 -5.19 -26.40
CA ARG A 116 -3.11 -4.68 -27.66
C ARG A 116 -2.07 -4.91 -28.74
#